data_AF-R5M0Q8-F1
#
_entry.id   AF-R5M0Q8-F1
#
_cell.length_a   1.000
_cell.length_b   1.000
_cell.length_c   1.000
_cell.angle_alpha   90.00
_cell.angle_beta   90.00
_cell.angle_gamma   90.00
#
_symmetry.space_group_name_H-M   'P 1'
#
loop_
_entity.id
_entity.type
_entity.pdbx_description
1 polymer ?
#
loop_
_entity_poly.entity_id
_entity_poly.type
_entity_poly.pdbx_seq_one_letter_code
_entity_poly.pdbx_strand_id
1 'polypeptide(L)'
;MKYEISRGTLAIVPNSEENSLVYEDDSRYIVNETPFKIMEDSCKYFGSTYNGRKDSAKSILGAEYKVPIIVEENNNIIVFPTTSPSSADCVWISLGRIKYFEKIDSSNTKIVFDNNREIIVPCSYRTIENQVSRASRLDLVMRNRKNR
;
A
#
# COMPACT_ATOMS: atom_id res chain seq x y z
N MET A 1 10.48 -12.79 -12.60
CA MET A 1 9.95 -13.29 -11.32
C MET A 1 8.62 -12.60 -11.11
N LYS A 2 7.55 -13.35 -10.83
CA LYS A 2 6.28 -12.76 -10.39
C LYS A 2 6.40 -12.51 -8.89
N TYR A 3 5.91 -11.36 -8.43
CA TYR A 3 5.93 -11.01 -7.01
C TYR A 3 4.50 -10.87 -6.50
N GLU A 4 4.21 -11.58 -5.41
CA GLU A 4 2.97 -11.43 -4.68
C GLU A 4 3.25 -10.77 -3.33
N ILE A 5 2.41 -9.81 -2.95
CA ILE A 5 2.48 -9.18 -1.64
C ILE A 5 2.40 -10.21 -0.51
N SER A 6 3.25 -10.03 0.49
CA SER A 6 3.36 -10.88 1.67
C SER A 6 3.27 -10.03 2.95
N ARG A 7 3.27 -10.69 4.12
CA ARG A 7 3.44 -9.99 5.41
C ARG A 7 4.76 -9.22 5.47
N GLY A 8 5.76 -9.65 4.70
CA GLY A 8 7.08 -9.06 4.60
C GLY A 8 7.11 -7.73 3.84
N THR A 9 6.14 -7.48 2.95
CA THR A 9 6.16 -6.32 2.05
C THR A 9 6.02 -5.02 2.83
N LEU A 10 7.01 -4.14 2.72
CA LEU A 10 7.00 -2.78 3.28
C LEU A 10 6.36 -1.79 2.30
N ALA A 11 6.87 -1.80 1.07
CA ALA A 11 6.44 -0.90 0.00
C ALA A 11 6.77 -1.46 -1.39
N ILE A 12 5.98 -1.04 -2.37
CA ILE A 12 6.25 -1.24 -3.80
C ILE A 12 6.42 0.14 -4.42
N VAL A 13 7.62 0.41 -4.92
CA VAL A 13 8.04 1.72 -5.43
C VAL A 13 8.29 1.59 -6.94
N PRO A 14 7.82 2.52 -7.78
CA PRO A 14 8.24 2.58 -9.18
C PRO A 14 9.75 2.74 -9.28
N ASN A 15 10.41 1.99 -10.17
CA ASN A 15 11.85 2.10 -10.39
C ASN A 15 12.19 2.47 -11.85
N SER A 16 11.37 2.02 -12.80
CA SER A 16 11.32 2.54 -14.17
C SER A 16 9.88 2.48 -14.70
N GLU A 17 9.67 2.79 -15.98
CA GLU A 17 8.35 2.69 -16.63
C GLU A 17 7.76 1.26 -16.56
N GLU A 18 8.61 0.24 -16.51
CA GLU A 18 8.20 -1.17 -16.63
C GLU A 18 8.51 -2.02 -15.39
N ASN A 19 9.25 -1.48 -14.41
CA ASN A 19 9.68 -2.25 -13.26
C ASN A 19 9.50 -1.51 -11.92
N SER A 20 9.47 -2.30 -10.85
CA SER A 20 9.30 -1.85 -9.49
C SER A 20 10.48 -2.27 -8.62
N LEU A 21 10.80 -1.43 -7.64
CA LEU A 21 11.62 -1.79 -6.50
C LEU A 21 10.71 -2.15 -5.33
N VAL A 22 10.73 -3.42 -4.94
CA VAL A 22 9.97 -3.94 -3.81
C VAL A 22 10.86 -3.98 -2.58
N TYR A 23 10.37 -3.42 -1.48
CA TYR A 23 10.99 -3.51 -0.17
C TYR A 23 10.24 -4.58 0.64
N GLU A 24 10.94 -5.64 1.04
CA GLU A 24 10.35 -6.76 1.80
C GLU A 24 11.29 -7.15 2.93
N ASP A 25 10.86 -6.97 4.17
CA ASP A 25 11.68 -7.17 5.37
C ASP A 25 13.10 -6.62 5.18
N ASP A 26 14.11 -7.50 5.23
CA ASP A 26 15.51 -7.13 5.06
C ASP A 26 16.04 -7.18 3.62
N SER A 27 15.16 -7.47 2.67
CA SER A 27 15.50 -7.63 1.26
C SER A 27 14.91 -6.50 0.41
N ARG A 28 15.47 -6.37 -0.79
CA ARG A 28 14.92 -5.54 -1.86
C ARG A 28 15.02 -6.30 -3.18
N TYR A 29 13.97 -6.20 -3.99
CA TYR A 29 13.90 -6.90 -5.27
C TYR A 29 13.54 -5.92 -6.37
N ILE A 30 14.19 -6.06 -7.53
CA ILE A 30 13.70 -5.45 -8.77
C ILE A 30 12.78 -6.47 -9.43
N VAL A 31 11.54 -6.06 -9.65
CA VAL A 31 10.49 -6.88 -10.27
C VAL A 31 10.13 -6.23 -11.61
N ASN A 32 10.19 -7.00 -12.70
CA ASN A 32 9.91 -6.53 -14.06
C ASN A 32 8.40 -6.36 -14.33
N GLU A 33 7.70 -5.71 -13.41
CA GLU A 33 6.29 -5.36 -13.46
C GLU A 33 6.10 -4.00 -12.80
N THR A 34 5.12 -3.22 -13.27
CA THR A 34 4.77 -1.93 -12.66
C THR A 34 4.13 -2.13 -11.28
N PRO A 35 4.14 -1.11 -10.39
CA PRO A 35 3.55 -1.27 -9.07
C PRO A 35 2.06 -1.64 -9.14
N PHE A 36 1.33 -1.05 -10.09
CA PHE A 36 -0.08 -1.39 -10.29
C PHE A 36 -0.28 -2.84 -10.75
N LYS A 37 0.59 -3.34 -11.64
CA LYS A 37 0.53 -4.72 -12.12
C LYS A 37 0.77 -5.72 -10.99
N ILE A 38 1.77 -5.47 -10.14
CA ILE A 38 2.05 -6.27 -8.94
C ILE A 38 0.82 -6.28 -8.01
N MET A 39 0.16 -5.13 -7.83
CA MET A 39 -1.06 -5.03 -7.02
C MET A 39 -2.21 -5.84 -7.61
N GLU A 40 -2.46 -5.74 -8.92
CA GLU A 40 -3.52 -6.49 -9.59
C GLU A 40 -3.30 -8.00 -9.47
N ASP A 41 -2.07 -8.46 -9.69
CA ASP A 41 -1.75 -9.89 -9.67
C ASP A 41 -1.70 -10.42 -8.23
N SER A 42 -1.23 -9.64 -7.27
CA SER A 42 -1.35 -9.96 -5.83
C SER A 42 -2.81 -10.12 -5.41
N CYS A 43 -3.71 -9.23 -5.86
CA CYS A 43 -5.14 -9.37 -5.55
C CYS A 43 -5.70 -10.70 -6.10
N LYS A 44 -5.34 -11.04 -7.35
CA LYS A 44 -5.78 -12.28 -8.02
C LYS A 44 -5.25 -13.52 -7.32
N TYR A 45 -3.99 -13.49 -6.90
CA TYR A 45 -3.37 -14.56 -6.13
C TYR A 45 -4.18 -14.86 -4.86
N PHE A 46 -4.65 -13.83 -4.16
CA PHE A 46 -5.52 -13.98 -2.99
C PHE A 46 -7.02 -14.08 -3.33
N GLY A 47 -7.37 -14.50 -4.55
CA GLY A 47 -8.73 -14.90 -4.93
C GLY A 47 -9.70 -13.75 -5.22
N SER A 48 -9.22 -12.53 -5.49
CA SER A 48 -10.11 -11.41 -5.87
C SER A 48 -9.48 -10.50 -6.91
N THR A 49 -10.24 -9.57 -7.48
CA THR A 49 -9.66 -8.55 -8.36
C THR A 49 -9.34 -7.29 -7.58
N TYR A 50 -8.37 -6.51 -8.07
CA TYR A 50 -8.10 -5.18 -7.54
C TYR A 50 -9.38 -4.32 -7.49
N ASN A 51 -10.16 -4.33 -8.57
CA ASN A 51 -11.41 -3.56 -8.65
C ASN A 51 -12.44 -4.02 -7.61
N GLY A 52 -12.64 -5.32 -7.42
CA GLY A 52 -13.56 -5.83 -6.39
C GLY A 52 -13.16 -5.39 -4.97
N ARG A 53 -11.86 -5.48 -4.65
CA ARG A 53 -11.32 -5.01 -3.35
C ARG A 53 -11.46 -3.49 -3.18
N LYS A 54 -11.17 -2.74 -4.24
CA LYS A 54 -11.34 -1.28 -4.29
C LYS A 54 -12.80 -0.88 -4.07
N ASP A 55 -13.74 -1.49 -4.78
CA ASP A 55 -15.17 -1.13 -4.70
C ASP A 55 -15.75 -1.43 -3.32
N SER A 56 -15.34 -2.55 -2.70
CA SER A 56 -15.67 -2.85 -1.30
C SER A 56 -15.12 -1.78 -0.35
N ALA A 57 -13.84 -1.41 -0.49
CA ALA A 57 -13.24 -0.36 0.33
C ALA A 57 -13.88 1.02 0.11
N LYS A 58 -14.28 1.35 -1.11
CA LYS A 58 -15.04 2.57 -1.43
C LYS A 58 -16.36 2.63 -0.68
N SER A 59 -17.13 1.55 -0.71
CA SER A 59 -18.41 1.45 -0.01
C SER A 59 -18.25 1.65 1.51
N ILE A 60 -17.15 1.15 2.10
CA ILE A 60 -16.86 1.29 3.53
C ILE A 60 -16.42 2.71 3.90
N LEU A 61 -15.55 3.30 3.09
CA LEU A 61 -14.90 4.57 3.42
C LEU A 61 -15.64 5.80 2.92
N GLY A 62 -16.53 5.66 1.93
CA GLY A 62 -17.10 6.78 1.20
C GLY A 62 -16.05 7.58 0.42
N ALA A 63 -14.93 6.95 0.05
CA ALA A 63 -13.81 7.59 -0.64
C ALA A 63 -13.76 7.17 -2.11
N GLU A 64 -13.56 8.12 -3.03
CA GLU A 64 -13.53 7.82 -4.47
C GLU A 64 -12.13 7.58 -5.03
N TYR A 65 -11.14 8.28 -4.47
CA TYR A 65 -9.78 8.35 -4.99
C TYR A 65 -8.75 7.87 -3.96
N LYS A 66 -7.65 7.30 -4.47
CA LYS A 66 -6.52 6.81 -3.68
C LYS A 66 -7.00 5.93 -2.51
N VAL A 67 -7.79 4.93 -2.86
CA VAL A 67 -8.54 4.11 -1.89
C VAL A 67 -7.60 3.02 -1.38
N PRO A 68 -7.42 2.85 -0.05
CA PRO A 68 -6.69 1.72 0.49
C PRO A 68 -7.45 0.43 0.23
N ILE A 69 -6.74 -0.69 0.12
CA ILE A 69 -7.35 -2.01 -0.10
C ILE A 69 -6.79 -3.03 0.87
N ILE A 70 -7.62 -4.02 1.22
CA ILE A 70 -7.19 -5.24 1.91
C ILE A 70 -6.82 -6.24 0.84
N VAL A 71 -5.54 -6.53 0.69
CA VAL A 71 -5.00 -7.44 -0.33
C VAL A 71 -5.19 -8.89 0.09
N GLU A 72 -5.00 -9.17 1.38
CA GLU A 72 -5.14 -10.50 1.96
C GLU A 72 -5.76 -10.37 3.36
N GLU A 73 -6.80 -11.15 3.63
CA GLU A 73 -7.65 -10.96 4.79
C GLU A 73 -7.14 -11.65 6.06
N ASN A 74 -6.50 -12.82 5.96
CA ASN A 74 -6.10 -13.62 7.12
C ASN A 74 -4.93 -12.98 7.89
N ASN A 75 -4.02 -12.37 7.14
CA ASN A 75 -2.84 -11.66 7.60
C ASN A 75 -3.09 -10.16 7.73
N ASN A 76 -4.30 -9.70 7.39
CA ASN A 76 -4.72 -8.30 7.42
C ASN A 76 -3.75 -7.38 6.65
N ILE A 77 -3.36 -7.79 5.44
CA ILE A 77 -2.44 -7.01 4.61
C ILE A 77 -3.23 -5.89 3.95
N ILE A 78 -3.13 -4.70 4.53
CA ILE A 78 -3.77 -3.48 4.05
C ILE A 78 -2.70 -2.60 3.44
N VAL A 79 -2.93 -2.18 2.20
CA VAL A 79 -2.03 -1.28 1.50
C VAL A 79 -2.77 -0.05 1.00
N PHE A 80 -2.05 1.05 0.85
CA PHE A 80 -2.60 2.28 0.29
C PHE A 80 -1.65 2.90 -0.73
N PRO A 81 -2.20 3.58 -1.76
CA PRO A 81 -1.40 4.29 -2.75
C PRO A 81 -1.10 5.72 -2.28
N THR A 82 0.11 6.22 -2.55
CA THR A 82 0.49 7.63 -2.26
C THR A 82 -0.16 8.62 -3.22
N THR A 83 -0.38 8.21 -4.48
CA THR A 83 -1.06 8.99 -5.51
C THR A 83 -2.14 8.15 -6.21
N SER A 84 -2.58 8.53 -7.41
CA SER A 84 -3.48 7.69 -8.20
C SER A 84 -2.81 6.34 -8.47
N PRO A 85 -3.48 5.20 -8.25
CA PRO A 85 -3.03 3.86 -8.64
C PRO A 85 -2.51 3.74 -10.08
N SER A 86 -3.04 4.58 -10.98
CA SER A 86 -2.67 4.63 -12.40
C SER A 86 -1.49 5.56 -12.72
N SER A 87 -0.95 6.27 -11.71
CA SER A 87 0.18 7.17 -11.88
C SER A 87 1.48 6.38 -11.90
N ALA A 88 2.40 6.74 -12.80
CA ALA A 88 3.72 6.14 -12.89
C ALA A 88 4.53 6.29 -11.59
N ASP A 89 4.29 7.36 -10.82
CA ASP A 89 4.97 7.64 -9.55
C ASP A 89 4.24 7.04 -8.33
N CYS A 90 3.26 6.16 -8.54
CA CYS A 90 2.47 5.60 -7.46
C CYS A 90 3.27 4.61 -6.62
N VAL A 91 3.49 4.97 -5.35
CA VAL A 91 4.05 4.07 -4.34
C VAL A 91 2.91 3.42 -3.56
N TRP A 92 3.01 2.11 -3.33
CA TRP A 92 2.12 1.38 -2.44
C TRP A 92 2.82 1.08 -1.14
N ILE A 93 2.15 1.32 -0.01
CA ILE A 93 2.72 1.17 1.32
C ILE A 93 1.83 0.24 2.15
N SER A 94 2.46 -0.71 2.86
CA SER A 94 1.77 -1.59 3.79
C SER A 94 1.50 -0.89 5.11
N LEU A 95 0.22 -0.66 5.44
CA LEU A 95 -0.20 0.03 6.67
C LEU A 95 0.37 -0.64 7.92
N GLY A 96 0.24 -1.97 8.02
CA GLY A 96 0.65 -2.73 9.20
C GLY A 96 2.16 -2.75 9.45
N ARG A 97 2.96 -2.30 8.48
CA ARG A 97 4.42 -2.24 8.59
C ARG A 97 4.93 -0.86 9.00
N ILE A 98 4.08 0.17 9.03
CA ILE A 98 4.50 1.53 9.39
C ILE A 98 4.71 1.62 10.91
N LYS A 99 5.88 2.10 11.32
CA LYS A 99 6.19 2.46 12.72
C LYS A 99 5.84 3.91 12.99
N TYR A 100 6.35 4.82 12.15
CA TYR A 100 6.00 6.24 12.14
C TYR A 100 6.36 6.87 10.79
N PHE A 101 5.95 8.12 10.58
CA PHE A 101 6.35 8.90 9.41
C PHE A 101 6.61 10.34 9.85
N GLU A 102 7.54 11.00 9.17
CA GLU A 102 7.96 12.36 9.49
C GLU A 102 8.08 13.24 8.25
N LYS A 103 7.80 14.53 8.42
CA LYS A 103 7.89 15.50 7.35
C LYS A 103 9.36 15.81 7.06
N ILE A 104 9.78 15.68 5.81
CA ILE A 104 11.09 16.13 5.35
C ILE A 104 11.00 17.56 4.84
N ASP A 105 10.06 17.81 3.91
CA ASP A 105 9.77 19.15 3.37
C ASP A 105 8.29 19.28 2.97
N SER A 106 7.95 20.26 2.13
CA SER A 106 6.57 20.48 1.67
C SER A 106 6.03 19.36 0.76
N SER A 107 6.92 18.67 0.05
CA SER A 107 6.63 17.67 -0.98
C SER A 107 7.10 16.26 -0.64
N ASN A 108 7.93 16.08 0.39
CA ASN A 108 8.52 14.79 0.73
C ASN A 108 8.21 14.38 2.17
N THR A 109 7.92 13.08 2.34
CA THR A 109 7.67 12.46 3.65
C THR A 109 8.56 11.23 3.78
N LYS A 110 9.16 11.05 4.94
CA LYS A 110 9.90 9.84 5.28
C LYS A 110 8.99 8.90 6.04
N ILE A 111 8.97 7.64 5.63
CA ILE A 111 8.22 6.56 6.28
C ILE A 111 9.24 5.62 6.90
N VAL A 112 9.09 5.35 8.19
CA VAL A 112 9.91 4.41 8.95
C VAL A 112 9.05 3.20 9.29
N PHE A 113 9.54 2.02 8.94
CA PHE A 113 8.85 0.74 9.13
C PHE A 113 9.20 0.09 10.49
N ASP A 114 8.45 -0.94 10.85
CA ASP A 114 8.60 -1.70 12.11
C ASP A 114 9.97 -2.35 12.28
N ASN A 115 10.65 -2.68 11.18
CA ASN A 115 12.03 -3.17 11.14
C ASN A 115 13.08 -2.04 11.08
N ASN A 116 12.69 -0.79 11.34
CA ASN A 116 13.52 0.42 11.27
C ASN A 116 14.09 0.74 9.88
N ARG A 117 13.64 0.08 8.81
CA ARG A 117 13.92 0.55 7.46
C ARG A 117 13.13 1.80 7.15
N GLU A 118 13.63 2.59 6.22
CA GLU A 118 12.99 3.82 5.82
C GLU A 118 12.97 3.99 4.30
N ILE A 119 11.94 4.68 3.82
CA ILE A 119 11.83 5.19 2.45
C ILE A 119 11.41 6.65 2.49
N ILE A 120 11.81 7.42 1.47
CA ILE A 120 11.29 8.75 1.22
C ILE A 120 10.32 8.65 0.06
N VAL A 121 9.10 9.17 0.25
CA VAL A 121 8.06 9.21 -0.78
C VAL A 121 7.78 10.64 -1.21
N PRO A 122 7.58 10.91 -2.52
CA PRO A 122 7.37 12.25 -3.06
C PRO A 122 5.92 12.71 -2.86
N CYS A 123 5.47 12.76 -1.60
CA CYS A 123 4.22 13.39 -1.24
C CYS A 123 4.30 14.08 0.12
N SER A 124 3.43 15.08 0.30
CA SER A 124 3.37 15.86 1.53
C SER A 124 3.00 15.00 2.74
N TYR A 125 3.44 15.41 3.94
CA TYR A 125 3.08 14.75 5.20
C TYR A 125 1.57 14.56 5.34
N ARG A 126 0.80 15.60 5.00
CA ARG A 126 -0.67 15.58 5.04
C ARG A 126 -1.25 14.52 4.10
N THR A 127 -0.62 14.24 2.96
CA THR A 127 -1.06 13.17 2.05
C THR A 127 -0.90 11.81 2.71
N ILE A 128 0.26 11.53 3.32
CA ILE A 128 0.52 10.26 4.01
C ILE A 128 -0.40 10.10 5.23
N GLU A 129 -0.54 11.15 6.04
CA GLU A 129 -1.43 11.14 7.22
C GLU A 129 -2.88 10.79 6.84
N ASN A 130 -3.39 11.39 5.76
CA ASN A 130 -4.73 11.07 5.27
C ASN A 130 -4.86 9.63 4.77
N GLN A 131 -3.82 9.10 4.11
CA GLN A 131 -3.84 7.71 3.64
C GLN A 131 -3.78 6.70 4.78
N VAL A 132 -2.91 6.95 5.76
CA VAL A 132 -2.83 6.14 6.99
C VAL A 132 -4.18 6.18 7.70
N SER A 133 -4.78 7.35 7.91
CA SER A 133 -6.09 7.50 8.54
C SER A 133 -7.20 6.71 7.83
N ARG A 134 -7.27 6.80 6.49
CA ARG A 134 -8.24 6.04 5.69
C ARG A 134 -8.01 4.53 5.79
N ALA A 135 -6.76 4.08 5.70
CA ALA A 135 -6.41 2.68 5.78
C ALA A 135 -6.70 2.11 7.18
N SER A 136 -6.38 2.84 8.25
CA SER A 136 -6.73 2.47 9.63
C SER A 136 -8.23 2.42 9.86
N ARG A 137 -9.02 3.32 9.25
CA ARG A 137 -10.48 3.27 9.32
C ARG A 137 -11.04 2.02 8.62
N LEU A 138 -10.52 1.67 7.44
CA LEU A 138 -10.90 0.46 6.72
C LEU A 138 -10.64 -0.77 7.57
N ASP A 139 -9.45 -0.84 8.16
CA ASP A 139 -9.02 -1.91 9.06
C ASP A 139 -9.98 -2.07 10.25
N LEU A 140 -10.26 -0.98 10.97
CA LEU A 140 -11.16 -0.99 12.13
C LEU A 140 -12.55 -1.51 11.79
N VAL A 141 -13.15 -1.04 10.69
CA VAL A 141 -14.48 -1.49 10.26
C VAL A 141 -14.48 -2.98 9.94
N MET A 142 -13.44 -3.48 9.30
CA MET A 142 -13.37 -4.89 8.89
C MET A 142 -13.08 -5.83 10.06
N ARG A 143 -12.24 -5.44 11.02
CA ARG A 143 -12.07 -6.19 12.27
C ARG A 143 -13.39 -6.30 13.05
N ASN A 144 -14.16 -5.22 13.12
CA ASN A 144 -15.47 -5.23 13.78
C ASN A 144 -16.50 -6.14 13.09
N ARG A 145 -16.35 -6.43 11.79
CA ARG A 145 -17.21 -7.39 11.09
C ARG A 145 -16.83 -8.84 11.39
N LYS A 146 -15.53 -9.13 11.57
CA LYS A 146 -15.04 -10.48 11.90
C LYS A 146 -15.34 -10.91 13.33
N ASN A 147 -15.50 -9.95 14.24
CA ASN A 147 -15.82 -10.20 15.65
C ASN A 147 -17.33 -10.28 15.94
N ARG A 148 -18.18 -10.32 14.90
CA ARG A 148 -19.63 -10.56 15.01
C ARG A 148 -19.94 -12.02 14.72
#